data_AF-A0A1S3FIG4-F1
#
_entry.id   AF-A0A1S3FIG4-F1
#
_cell.length_a   1.000
_cell.length_b   1.000
_cell.length_c   1.000
_cell.angle_alpha   90.00
_cell.angle_beta   90.00
_cell.angle_gamma   90.00
#
_symmetry.space_group_name_H-M   'P 1'
#
loop_
_entity.id
_entity.type
_entity.pdbx_description
1 polymer ?
#
loop_
_entity_poly.entity_id
_entity_poly.type
_entity_poly.pdbx_seq_one_letter_code
_entity_poly.pdbx_strand_id
1 'polypeptide(L)'
;MLLENPAVVVLLLLPWIAQGRAVPGGGNPAWDQCQKLSQKICTLAWNAHSPVGHMDLLREEEDEETTDEVPHIQCGDGCDPQGLRDNSQFCLQRIHQGLVFYEKLLGSDIFTGEPFLLPDGPVRQLHASLLGLSQLLPPEGHHWEIQQIPIPSSSQPWQRPLLRIKILRSLQAFVAVAARVFSHGAATLSP
;
A
#
# COMPACT_ATOMS: atom_id res chain seq x y z
N MET A 1 -22.23 43.43 46.82
CA MET A 1 -23.32 43.51 45.84
C MET A 1 -22.71 43.51 44.46
N LEU A 2 -23.34 42.76 43.56
CA LEU A 2 -23.15 42.67 42.11
C LEU A 2 -22.17 41.59 41.59
N LEU A 3 -22.82 40.46 41.25
CA LEU A 3 -22.63 39.59 40.08
C LEU A 3 -21.36 38.73 40.09
N GLU A 4 -21.43 37.42 40.38
CA GLU A 4 -22.31 36.41 39.76
C GLU A 4 -22.45 36.66 38.25
N ASN A 5 -21.44 36.27 37.49
CA ASN A 5 -21.54 36.25 36.04
C ASN A 5 -20.90 34.96 35.49
N PRO A 6 -21.70 33.91 35.22
CA PRO A 6 -21.19 32.64 34.68
C PRO A 6 -20.64 32.77 33.25
N ALA A 7 -20.78 33.94 32.62
CA ALA A 7 -20.28 34.22 31.28
C ALA A 7 -18.75 34.40 31.20
N VAL A 8 -18.06 34.67 32.32
CA VAL A 8 -16.60 34.91 32.31
C VAL A 8 -15.79 33.61 32.30
N VAL A 9 -16.39 32.48 32.73
CA VAL A 9 -15.72 31.17 32.73
C VAL A 9 -15.82 30.46 31.36
N VAL A 10 -16.70 30.92 30.46
CA VAL A 10 -16.93 30.30 29.14
C VAL A 10 -16.00 30.85 28.04
N LEU A 11 -15.33 31.97 28.29
CA LEU A 11 -14.47 32.66 27.30
C LEU A 11 -12.98 32.26 27.35
N LEU A 12 -12.60 31.30 28.19
CA LEU A 12 -11.22 30.79 28.31
C LEU A 12 -11.00 29.40 27.67
N LEU A 13 -11.98 28.86 26.92
CA LEU A 13 -11.92 27.50 26.36
C LEU A 13 -11.85 27.39 24.83
N LEU A 14 -11.63 28.47 24.08
CA LEU A 14 -11.33 28.39 22.64
C LEU A 14 -10.36 29.52 22.27
N PRO A 15 -9.16 29.18 21.76
CA PRO A 15 -9.04 29.12 20.30
C PRO A 15 -8.07 28.02 19.82
N TRP A 16 -8.61 26.86 19.49
CA TRP A 16 -7.98 25.96 18.51
C TRP A 16 -9.03 25.46 17.54
N ILE A 17 -9.60 26.38 16.76
CA ILE A 17 -10.19 26.04 15.47
C ILE A 17 -9.64 27.04 14.45
N ALA A 18 -8.35 26.92 14.23
CA ALA A 18 -7.69 27.39 13.03
C ALA A 18 -6.59 26.38 12.65
N GLN A 19 -6.96 25.10 12.59
CA GLN A 19 -6.37 24.29 11.53
C GLN A 19 -7.01 24.83 10.25
N GLY A 20 -6.39 25.86 9.69
CA GLY A 20 -6.54 26.14 8.28
C GLY A 20 -6.44 24.78 7.59
N ARG A 21 -7.45 24.44 6.80
CA ARG A 21 -7.32 23.36 5.83
C ARG A 21 -6.12 23.75 4.98
N ALA A 22 -4.95 23.27 5.37
CA ALA A 22 -3.84 23.15 4.47
C ALA A 22 -4.39 22.24 3.38
N VAL A 23 -4.67 22.85 2.23
CA VAL A 23 -4.61 22.15 0.95
C VAL A 23 -3.39 21.22 1.06
N PRO A 24 -3.49 19.92 0.75
CA PRO A 24 -2.31 19.07 0.66
C PRO A 24 -1.44 19.64 -0.47
N GLY A 25 -0.60 20.61 -0.13
CA GLY A 25 0.49 21.02 -0.97
C GLY A 25 1.36 19.79 -1.11
N GLY A 26 1.73 19.47 -2.35
CA GLY A 26 2.61 18.36 -2.70
C GLY A 26 3.94 18.46 -1.97
N GLY A 27 3.96 17.99 -0.73
CA GLY A 27 5.18 17.73 0.00
C GLY A 27 5.86 16.55 -0.66
N ASN A 28 7.16 16.66 -0.90
CA ASN A 28 7.95 15.51 -1.29
C ASN A 28 7.73 14.40 -0.26
N PRO A 29 7.50 13.15 -0.69
CA PRO A 29 7.35 12.05 0.26
C PRO A 29 8.61 11.93 1.10
N ALA A 30 8.49 11.34 2.29
CA ALA A 30 9.64 11.03 3.14
C ALA A 30 10.46 9.89 2.50
N TRP A 31 11.23 10.21 1.46
CA TRP A 31 11.92 9.25 0.59
C TRP A 31 12.73 8.22 1.37
N ASP A 32 13.51 8.66 2.36
CA ASP A 32 14.33 7.77 3.20
C ASP A 32 13.48 6.78 4.02
N GLN A 33 12.33 7.22 4.52
CA GLN A 33 11.41 6.36 5.29
C GLN A 33 10.74 5.36 4.34
N CYS A 34 10.30 5.82 3.18
CA CYS A 34 9.70 4.98 2.15
C CYS A 34 10.72 3.95 1.63
N GLN A 35 11.99 4.33 1.45
CA GLN A 35 13.07 3.44 1.06
C GLN A 35 13.29 2.33 2.10
N LYS A 36 13.44 2.70 3.38
CA LYS A 36 13.64 1.72 4.46
C LYS A 36 12.47 0.73 4.55
N LEU A 37 11.25 1.24 4.49
CA LEU A 37 10.06 0.41 4.63
C LEU A 37 9.81 -0.45 3.38
N SER A 38 10.00 0.09 2.18
CA SER A 38 9.88 -0.68 0.93
C SER A 38 10.94 -1.80 0.84
N GLN A 39 12.17 -1.56 1.28
CA GLN A 39 13.19 -2.60 1.37
C GLN A 39 12.80 -3.71 2.37
N LYS A 40 12.26 -3.33 3.54
CA LYS A 40 11.73 -4.29 4.52
C LYS A 40 10.59 -5.13 3.93
N ILE A 41 9.69 -4.51 3.17
CA ILE A 41 8.58 -5.19 2.49
C ILE A 41 9.11 -6.19 1.46
N CYS A 42 10.12 -5.84 0.67
CA CYS A 42 10.78 -6.80 -0.24
C CYS A 42 11.25 -8.05 0.54
N THR A 43 11.99 -7.86 1.63
CA THR A 43 12.46 -8.99 2.46
C THR A 43 11.30 -9.82 3.00
N LEU A 44 10.24 -9.18 3.51
CA LEU A 44 9.06 -9.87 4.02
C LEU A 44 8.30 -10.63 2.93
N ALA A 45 8.18 -10.08 1.72
CA ALA A 45 7.49 -10.72 0.60
C ALA A 45 8.20 -11.99 0.11
N TRP A 46 9.55 -12.00 0.15
CA TRP A 46 10.34 -13.20 -0.14
C TRP A 46 10.26 -14.22 1.00
N ASN A 47 10.30 -13.78 2.26
CA ASN A 47 10.22 -14.68 3.43
C ASN A 47 8.82 -15.26 3.67
N ALA A 48 7.77 -14.52 3.29
CA ALA A 48 6.38 -14.98 3.37
C ALA A 48 6.05 -16.04 2.32
N HIS A 49 6.83 -16.11 1.25
CA HIS A 49 6.73 -17.16 0.26
C HIS A 49 7.37 -18.43 0.83
N SER A 50 6.56 -19.44 1.13
CA SER A 50 7.09 -20.75 1.54
C SER A 50 8.01 -21.28 0.43
N PRO A 51 9.13 -21.95 0.76
CA PRO A 51 9.92 -22.71 -0.18
C PRO A 51 9.16 -23.99 -0.56
N VAL A 52 7.95 -23.86 -1.09
CA VAL A 52 7.33 -24.95 -1.86
C VAL A 52 8.14 -25.01 -3.13
N GLY A 53 9.14 -25.89 -3.12
CA GLY A 53 10.16 -25.98 -4.16
C GLY A 53 9.49 -25.97 -5.51
N HIS A 54 9.80 -24.92 -6.29
CA HIS A 54 9.48 -24.78 -7.71
C HIS A 54 8.31 -25.66 -8.16
N MET A 55 7.15 -25.51 -7.50
CA MET A 55 5.90 -25.81 -8.18
C MET A 55 5.85 -24.66 -9.17
N ASP A 56 6.45 -24.90 -10.34
CA ASP A 56 5.93 -24.36 -11.57
C ASP A 56 4.44 -24.66 -11.47
N LEU A 57 3.70 -23.65 -10.99
CA LEU A 57 2.29 -23.55 -11.28
C LEU A 57 2.29 -23.69 -12.78
N LEU A 58 1.94 -24.89 -13.27
CA LEU A 58 1.68 -25.14 -14.67
C LEU A 58 0.88 -23.93 -15.08
N ARG A 59 1.47 -23.12 -15.97
CA ARG A 59 0.83 -21.90 -16.45
C ARG A 59 -0.50 -22.38 -16.98
N GLU A 60 -1.56 -22.20 -16.19
CA GLU A 60 -2.91 -22.37 -16.66
C GLU A 60 -2.95 -21.48 -17.90
N GLU A 61 -3.39 -22.05 -19.03
CA GLU A 61 -3.54 -21.31 -20.27
C GLU A 61 -4.19 -19.98 -19.89
N GLU A 62 -3.46 -18.89 -20.11
CA GLU A 62 -3.85 -17.56 -19.64
C GLU A 62 -5.26 -17.29 -20.15
N ASP A 63 -6.25 -17.39 -19.27
CA ASP A 63 -7.40 -16.51 -19.36
C ASP A 63 -6.83 -15.11 -19.16
N GLU A 64 -6.51 -14.48 -20.29
CA GLU A 64 -6.16 -13.08 -20.50
C GLU A 64 -7.09 -12.12 -19.73
N GLU A 65 -8.25 -12.64 -19.29
CA GLU A 65 -9.29 -11.95 -18.53
C GLU A 65 -8.92 -11.69 -17.04
N THR A 66 -8.01 -12.46 -16.42
CA THR A 66 -7.73 -12.31 -14.96
C THR A 66 -6.60 -11.35 -14.60
N THR A 67 -5.77 -10.93 -15.55
CA THR A 67 -4.66 -10.00 -15.30
C THR A 67 -5.07 -8.55 -15.22
N ASP A 68 -6.22 -8.19 -15.79
CA ASP A 68 -6.70 -6.80 -15.85
C ASP A 68 -7.17 -6.28 -14.48
N GLU A 69 -7.50 -7.19 -13.55
CA GLU A 69 -8.00 -6.82 -12.21
C GLU A 69 -6.88 -6.52 -11.20
N VAL A 70 -5.63 -6.96 -11.46
CA VAL A 70 -4.50 -6.76 -10.55
C VAL A 70 -3.73 -5.50 -10.94
N PRO A 71 -3.53 -4.53 -10.03
CA PRO A 71 -2.80 -3.31 -10.35
C PRO A 71 -1.32 -3.63 -10.58
N HIS A 72 -0.85 -3.26 -11.77
CA HIS A 72 0.54 -3.29 -12.19
C HIS A 72 1.07 -1.87 -12.36
N ILE A 73 2.38 -1.69 -12.13
CA ILE A 73 3.08 -0.47 -12.54
C ILE A 73 3.46 -0.66 -14.01
N GLN A 74 2.73 0.02 -14.89
CA GLN A 74 2.85 -0.11 -16.33
C GLN A 74 3.87 0.87 -16.91
N CYS A 75 4.25 0.62 -18.16
CA CYS A 75 4.95 1.61 -18.98
C CYS A 75 4.04 2.85 -19.12
N GLY A 76 4.56 4.03 -18.76
CA GLY A 76 3.80 5.28 -18.81
C GLY A 76 3.25 5.75 -17.46
N ASP A 77 3.34 4.93 -16.40
CA ASP A 77 2.98 5.35 -15.03
C ASP A 77 4.00 6.31 -14.39
N GLY A 78 5.07 6.68 -15.12
CA GLY A 78 6.09 7.65 -14.66
C GLY A 78 7.02 7.13 -13.58
N CYS A 79 7.08 5.81 -13.36
CA CYS A 79 7.96 5.17 -12.39
C CYS A 79 9.37 4.88 -12.90
N ASP A 80 9.70 5.28 -14.13
CA ASP A 80 11.07 5.31 -14.62
C ASP A 80 11.84 6.52 -14.06
N PRO A 81 13.19 6.50 -14.03
CA PRO A 81 13.97 7.60 -13.44
C PRO A 81 13.68 8.98 -14.03
N GLN A 82 13.34 9.07 -15.32
CA GLN A 82 13.03 10.33 -15.98
C GLN A 82 11.65 10.82 -15.55
N GLY A 83 10.64 9.94 -15.56
CA GLY A 83 9.30 10.23 -15.05
C GLY A 83 9.30 10.70 -13.59
N LEU A 84 10.10 10.06 -12.72
CA LEU A 84 10.24 10.46 -11.32
C LEU A 84 10.82 11.88 -11.15
N ARG A 85 11.75 12.27 -12.01
CA ARG A 85 12.37 13.60 -12.01
C ARG A 85 11.40 14.67 -12.52
N ASP A 86 10.62 14.33 -13.54
CA ASP A 86 9.69 15.28 -14.18
C ASP A 86 8.45 15.51 -13.32
N ASN A 87 7.79 14.43 -12.87
CA ASN A 87 6.68 14.50 -11.91
C ASN A 87 6.45 13.15 -11.23
N SER A 88 7.01 12.97 -10.04
CA SER A 88 6.86 11.75 -9.25
C SER A 88 5.44 11.44 -8.79
N GLN A 89 4.50 12.39 -8.82
CA GLN A 89 3.15 12.21 -8.27
C GLN A 89 2.38 11.08 -8.95
N PHE A 90 2.48 10.94 -10.28
CA PHE A 90 1.82 9.87 -11.02
C PHE A 90 2.30 8.48 -10.56
N CYS A 91 3.61 8.30 -10.42
CA CYS A 91 4.17 7.05 -9.94
C CYS A 91 3.80 6.77 -8.48
N LEU A 92 3.90 7.78 -7.60
CA LEU A 92 3.57 7.63 -6.18
C LEU A 92 2.10 7.26 -5.98
N GLN A 93 1.21 7.84 -6.79
CA GLN A 93 -0.21 7.51 -6.83
C GLN A 93 -0.42 6.04 -7.23
N ARG A 94 0.22 5.57 -8.31
CA ARG A 94 0.17 4.16 -8.73
C ARG A 94 0.71 3.19 -7.69
N ILE A 95 1.80 3.56 -7.01
CA ILE A 95 2.34 2.76 -5.90
C ILE A 95 1.33 2.74 -4.74
N HIS A 96 0.73 3.86 -4.37
CA HIS A 96 -0.28 3.91 -3.31
C HIS A 96 -1.49 3.00 -3.64
N GLN A 97 -2.02 3.07 -4.86
CA GLN A 97 -3.10 2.20 -5.34
C GLN A 97 -2.76 0.71 -5.19
N GLY A 98 -1.58 0.30 -5.65
CA GLY A 98 -1.14 -1.09 -5.55
C GLY A 98 -0.92 -1.54 -4.10
N LEU A 99 -0.38 -0.69 -3.23
CA LEU A 99 -0.20 -1.00 -1.81
C LEU A 99 -1.54 -1.25 -1.12
N VAL A 100 -2.53 -0.40 -1.35
CA VAL A 100 -3.88 -0.55 -0.79
C VAL A 100 -4.56 -1.81 -1.33
N PHE A 101 -4.37 -2.14 -2.62
CA PHE A 101 -4.87 -3.37 -3.20
C PHE A 101 -4.32 -4.61 -2.50
N TYR A 102 -3.00 -4.72 -2.36
CA TYR A 102 -2.38 -5.88 -1.72
C TYR A 102 -2.65 -5.94 -0.22
N GLU A 103 -2.75 -4.81 0.47
CA GLU A 103 -3.17 -4.76 1.88
C GLU A 103 -4.55 -5.41 2.05
N LYS A 104 -5.54 -4.97 1.27
CA LYS A 104 -6.88 -5.58 1.24
C LYS A 104 -6.86 -7.07 0.91
N LEU A 105 -6.06 -7.50 -0.08
CA LEU A 105 -5.92 -8.92 -0.40
C LEU A 105 -5.33 -9.73 0.75
N LEU A 106 -4.29 -9.23 1.42
CA LEU A 106 -3.68 -9.90 2.55
C LEU A 106 -4.61 -9.92 3.79
N GLY A 107 -5.58 -9.00 3.86
CA GLY A 107 -6.64 -8.99 4.87
C GLY A 107 -7.86 -9.87 4.53
N SER A 108 -7.94 -10.42 3.32
CA SER A 108 -9.09 -11.21 2.84
C SER A 108 -9.13 -12.63 3.42
N ASP A 109 -10.21 -13.37 3.12
CA ASP A 109 -10.37 -14.77 3.49
C ASP A 109 -9.30 -15.68 2.84
N ILE A 110 -8.64 -15.21 1.77
CA ILE A 110 -7.53 -15.93 1.14
C ILE A 110 -6.40 -16.17 2.16
N PHE A 111 -6.06 -15.19 2.99
CA PHE A 111 -4.97 -15.29 3.97
C PHE A 111 -5.45 -15.51 5.41
N THR A 112 -6.69 -15.13 5.72
CA THR A 112 -7.27 -15.28 7.07
C THR A 112 -8.10 -16.55 7.24
N GLY A 113 -8.61 -17.14 6.15
CA GLY A 113 -9.37 -18.39 6.16
C GLY A 113 -8.50 -19.65 6.11
N GLU A 114 -9.14 -20.81 6.25
CA GLU A 114 -8.50 -22.12 6.17
C GLU A 114 -7.77 -22.35 4.83
N PRO A 115 -6.57 -22.97 4.81
CA PRO A 115 -5.77 -23.38 5.96
C PRO A 115 -5.21 -22.16 6.72
N PHE A 116 -5.39 -22.12 8.04
CA PHE A 116 -5.01 -20.95 8.84
C PHE A 116 -3.49 -20.73 8.83
N LEU A 117 -3.08 -19.47 8.68
CA LEU A 117 -1.70 -19.05 8.81
C LEU A 117 -1.37 -18.76 10.29
N LEU A 118 -0.09 -18.86 10.64
CA LEU A 118 0.37 -18.49 11.97
C LEU A 118 0.05 -17.01 12.24
N PRO A 119 -0.55 -16.67 13.39
CA PRO A 119 -1.00 -15.31 13.69
C PRO A 119 0.16 -14.31 13.61
N ASP A 120 1.34 -14.62 14.14
CA ASP A 120 2.50 -13.70 14.09
C ASP A 120 3.52 -14.06 13.00
N GLY A 121 3.04 -14.71 11.93
CA GLY A 121 3.85 -15.10 10.78
C GLY A 121 4.29 -13.93 9.88
N PRO A 122 5.18 -14.20 8.91
CA PRO A 122 5.74 -13.18 8.01
C PRO A 122 4.65 -12.45 7.20
N VAL A 123 3.53 -13.11 6.89
CA VAL A 123 2.38 -12.49 6.19
C VAL A 123 1.73 -11.37 7.01
N ARG A 124 1.56 -11.53 8.34
CA ARG A 124 1.00 -10.47 9.18
C ARG A 124 1.92 -9.25 9.22
N GLN A 125 3.22 -9.49 9.36
CA GLN A 125 4.22 -8.41 9.33
C GLN A 125 4.26 -7.71 7.97
N LEU A 126 4.10 -8.47 6.88
CA LEU A 126 3.99 -7.94 5.52
C LEU A 126 2.76 -7.04 5.38
N HIS A 127 1.57 -7.51 5.79
CA HIS A 127 0.34 -6.74 5.80
C HIS A 127 0.49 -5.41 6.56
N ALA A 128 1.00 -5.46 7.79
CA ALA A 128 1.24 -4.26 8.60
C ALA A 128 2.26 -3.30 7.96
N SER A 129 3.29 -3.84 7.27
CA SER A 129 4.30 -3.02 6.61
C SER A 129 3.76 -2.36 5.33
N LEU A 130 2.90 -3.05 4.56
CA LEU A 130 2.20 -2.48 3.41
C LEU A 130 1.31 -1.30 3.83
N LEU A 131 0.53 -1.47 4.89
CA LEU A 131 -0.29 -0.41 5.47
C LEU A 131 0.57 0.77 5.95
N GLY A 132 1.69 0.50 6.62
CA GLY A 132 2.61 1.55 7.03
C GLY A 132 3.18 2.34 5.85
N LEU A 133 3.47 1.68 4.73
CA LEU A 133 4.01 2.37 3.55
C LEU A 133 2.94 3.17 2.82
N SER A 134 1.71 2.66 2.70
CA SER A 134 0.62 3.41 2.06
C SER A 134 0.33 4.70 2.83
N GLN A 135 0.40 4.69 4.16
CA GLN A 135 0.22 5.88 5.01
C GLN A 135 1.31 6.95 4.84
N LEU A 136 2.50 6.58 4.34
CA LEU A 136 3.58 7.54 4.07
C LEU A 136 3.45 8.24 2.71
N LEU A 137 2.56 7.74 1.85
CA LEU A 137 2.34 8.28 0.51
C LEU A 137 1.14 9.25 0.52
N PRO A 138 1.14 10.25 -0.38
CA PRO A 138 -0.01 11.14 -0.50
C PRO A 138 -1.25 10.30 -0.88
N PRO A 139 -2.38 10.47 -0.17
CA PRO A 139 -3.60 9.78 -0.55
C PRO A 139 -4.07 10.28 -1.91
N GLU A 140 -4.66 9.39 -2.73
CA GLU A 140 -5.38 9.85 -3.92
C GLU A 140 -6.36 10.96 -3.54
N GLY A 141 -6.25 12.12 -4.21
CA GLY A 141 -7.14 13.27 -4.03
C GLY A 141 -8.61 13.00 -4.36
N HIS A 142 -8.94 11.78 -4.81
CA HIS A 142 -10.29 11.34 -5.13
C HIS A 142 -10.52 9.98 -4.46
N HIS A 143 -11.02 10.02 -3.22
CA HIS A 143 -11.40 8.89 -2.36
C HIS A 143 -12.39 7.87 -3.01
N TRP A 144 -12.86 8.15 -4.22
CA TRP A 144 -13.85 7.40 -4.98
C TRP A 144 -13.27 6.17 -5.72
N GLU A 145 -12.03 6.20 -6.19
CA GLU A 145 -11.47 5.13 -7.04
C GLU A 145 -10.91 3.93 -6.24
N ILE A 146 -10.43 4.17 -5.01
CA ILE A 146 -9.92 3.11 -4.12
C ILE A 146 -11.04 2.18 -3.62
N GLN A 147 -12.30 2.65 -3.62
CA GLN A 147 -13.47 1.86 -3.22
C GLN A 147 -13.88 0.81 -4.26
N GLN A 148 -13.42 0.92 -5.50
CA GLN A 148 -13.83 0.04 -6.59
C GLN A 148 -12.85 -1.10 -6.88
N ILE A 149 -11.85 -1.34 -6.02
CA ILE A 149 -11.04 -2.56 -6.15
C ILE A 149 -11.95 -3.76 -5.84
N PRO A 150 -12.37 -4.57 -6.83
CA PRO A 150 -13.17 -5.74 -6.58
C PRO A 150 -12.23 -6.74 -5.92
N ILE A 151 -12.39 -6.95 -4.62
CA ILE A 151 -11.73 -8.08 -3.97
C ILE A 151 -12.54 -9.31 -4.41
N PRO A 152 -11.90 -10.36 -4.98
CA PRO A 152 -12.63 -11.51 -5.46
C PRO A 152 -13.50 -12.10 -4.34
N SER A 153 -14.74 -12.43 -4.69
CA SER A 153 -15.73 -13.04 -3.81
C SER A 153 -15.22 -14.36 -3.20
N SER A 154 -15.52 -14.58 -1.91
CA SER A 154 -15.28 -15.79 -1.09
C SER A 154 -14.52 -16.93 -1.79
N SER A 155 -13.23 -17.04 -1.51
CA SER A 155 -12.38 -18.12 -2.04
C SER A 155 -12.69 -19.47 -1.36
N GLN A 156 -12.64 -20.58 -2.10
CA GLN A 156 -12.78 -21.92 -1.52
C GLN A 156 -11.48 -22.35 -0.80
N PRO A 157 -11.54 -23.06 0.34
CA PRO A 157 -10.35 -23.44 1.11
C PRO A 157 -9.24 -24.13 0.31
N TRP A 158 -9.60 -24.96 -0.68
CA TRP A 158 -8.65 -25.67 -1.54
C TRP A 158 -7.95 -24.77 -2.56
N GLN A 159 -8.56 -23.63 -2.96
CA GLN A 159 -7.97 -22.66 -3.90
C GLN A 159 -6.93 -21.77 -3.21
N ARG A 160 -7.12 -21.51 -1.91
CA ARG A 160 -6.35 -20.52 -1.15
C ARG A 160 -4.84 -20.76 -1.17
N PRO A 161 -4.30 -21.98 -1.01
CA PRO A 161 -2.85 -22.19 -1.09
C PRO A 161 -2.25 -21.74 -2.43
N LEU A 162 -2.91 -22.01 -3.55
CA LEU A 162 -2.46 -21.60 -4.87
C LEU A 162 -2.60 -20.10 -5.08
N LEU A 163 -3.72 -19.51 -4.65
CA LEU A 163 -3.94 -18.06 -4.70
C LEU A 163 -2.89 -17.29 -3.88
N ARG A 164 -2.55 -17.76 -2.68
CA ARG A 164 -1.49 -17.17 -1.85
C ARG A 164 -0.16 -17.14 -2.58
N ILE A 165 0.21 -18.22 -3.28
CA ILE A 165 1.45 -18.29 -4.07
C ILE A 165 1.41 -17.28 -5.22
N LYS A 166 0.33 -17.23 -6.00
CA LYS A 166 0.16 -16.28 -7.12
C LYS A 166 0.22 -14.82 -6.64
N ILE A 167 -0.52 -14.49 -5.58
CA ILE A 167 -0.58 -13.14 -5.00
C ILE A 167 0.79 -12.71 -4.46
N LEU A 168 1.46 -13.57 -3.68
CA LEU A 168 2.78 -13.24 -3.13
C LEU A 168 3.83 -13.05 -4.25
N ARG A 169 3.77 -13.83 -5.32
CA ARG A 169 4.66 -13.67 -6.48
C ARG A 169 4.40 -12.36 -7.23
N SER A 170 3.14 -12.01 -7.45
CA SER A 170 2.76 -10.73 -8.04
C SER A 170 3.20 -9.56 -7.17
N LEU A 171 2.98 -9.66 -5.85
CA LEU A 171 3.41 -8.68 -4.87
C LEU A 171 4.94 -8.49 -4.88
N GLN A 172 5.74 -9.57 -4.98
CA GLN A 172 7.20 -9.49 -5.08
C GLN A 172 7.65 -8.64 -6.28
N ALA A 173 7.03 -8.80 -7.44
CA ALA A 173 7.33 -8.00 -8.62
C ALA A 173 6.97 -6.52 -8.39
N PHE A 174 5.78 -6.26 -7.86
CA PHE A 174 5.30 -4.91 -7.54
C PHE A 174 6.22 -4.17 -6.55
N VAL A 175 6.51 -4.79 -5.39
CA VAL A 175 7.32 -4.14 -4.34
C VAL A 175 8.77 -3.97 -4.75
N ALA A 176 9.29 -4.81 -5.65
CA ALA A 176 10.62 -4.63 -6.22
C ALA A 176 10.70 -3.35 -7.06
N VAL A 177 9.65 -3.02 -7.83
CA VAL A 177 9.60 -1.74 -8.56
C VAL A 177 9.49 -0.58 -7.57
N ALA A 178 8.57 -0.65 -6.60
CA ALA A 178 8.40 0.39 -5.59
C ALA A 178 9.70 0.66 -4.80
N ALA A 179 10.43 -0.38 -4.38
CA ALA A 179 11.70 -0.23 -3.67
C ALA A 179 12.78 0.45 -4.52
N ARG A 180 12.82 0.20 -5.84
CA ARG A 180 13.72 0.92 -6.76
C ARG A 180 13.32 2.39 -6.88
N VAL A 181 12.03 2.69 -7.01
CA VAL A 181 11.50 4.06 -7.05
C VAL A 181 11.92 4.83 -5.80
N PHE A 182 11.67 4.28 -4.60
CA PHE A 182 12.03 4.96 -3.35
C PHE A 182 13.54 5.06 -3.13
N SER A 183 14.30 4.04 -3.53
CA SER A 183 15.77 4.11 -3.47
C SER A 183 16.33 5.18 -4.41
N HIS A 184 15.76 5.31 -5.61
CA HIS A 184 16.14 6.35 -6.54
C HIS A 184 15.76 7.73 -5.99
N GLY A 185 14.51 7.92 -5.57
CA GLY A 185 14.05 9.18 -5.01
C GLY A 185 14.83 9.62 -3.76
N ALA A 186 15.20 8.69 -2.88
CA ALA A 186 16.07 8.98 -1.74
C ALA A 186 17.47 9.44 -2.17
N ALA A 187 18.00 8.89 -3.26
CA ALA A 187 19.33 9.24 -3.75
C ALA A 187 19.37 10.52 -4.61
N THR A 188 18.27 10.90 -5.27
CA THR A 188 18.29 11.96 -6.29
C THR A 188 17.28 13.09 -6.06
N LEU A 189 16.26 12.88 -5.23
CA LEU A 189 15.16 13.83 -4.99
C LEU A 189 15.05 14.29 -3.53
N SER A 190 15.78 13.67 -2.60
CA SER A 190 15.96 14.18 -1.23
C SER A 190 16.86 15.42 -1.23
N PRO A 191 16.48 16.52 -0.53
CA PRO A 191 17.27 17.74 -0.43
C PRO A 191 18.54 17.59 0.43
#